data_AF-A0A2M7IKD6-F1
#
_entry.id   AF-A0A2M7IKD6-F1
#
_cell.length_a   1.000
_cell.length_b   1.000
_cell.length_c   1.000
_cell.angle_alpha   90.00
_cell.angle_beta   90.00
_cell.angle_gamma   90.00
#
_symmetry.space_group_name_H-M   'P 1'
#
loop_
_entity.id
_entity.type
_entity.pdbx_description
1 polymer ?
#
loop_
_entity_poly.entity_id
_entity_poly.type
_entity_poly.pdbx_seq_one_letter_code
_entity_poly.pdbx_strand_id
1 'polypeptide(L)'
;MKRTGIFFPYMEGERLKDFPNPALEGILEKENVFYHDTRYEVMDGAYYLKKMPEELLAEVHTKEMIERVKKLEAFDGVIWSASGTVQASEMIFEGKIDNAFVFTGYGDHHAGKDFYGGGCYFNSAALAIANARRKYGIKRFAIVDTDPHHGDGTWDLFKEDQDVLYICFCVRANETNRNNKIDVSIPWKLSSKEYLMIVESELSTIRDHQPELIFWNFGYDGTQDEYGDIGISKGCHQKLAKRFKKVADEVCRGRLITVLCGGHQRKIATYVIPRIIRCLADIE
;
A
#
# COMPACT_ATOMS: atom_id res chain seq x y z
N MET A 1 -4.67 3.25 -21.07
CA MET A 1 -3.73 4.13 -20.37
C MET A 1 -4.46 4.74 -19.21
N LYS A 2 -4.09 4.33 -18.00
CA LYS A 2 -4.58 4.88 -16.74
C LYS A 2 -3.72 6.06 -16.32
N ARG A 3 -4.31 7.06 -15.70
CA ARG A 3 -3.59 8.15 -15.03
C ARG A 3 -3.06 7.60 -13.70
N THR A 4 -1.76 7.41 -13.60
CA THR A 4 -1.14 6.76 -12.44
C THR A 4 -0.34 7.78 -11.63
N GLY A 5 -0.71 7.95 -10.37
CA GLY A 5 0.06 8.75 -9.42
C GLY A 5 1.23 7.95 -8.85
N ILE A 6 2.38 8.58 -8.72
CA ILE A 6 3.53 8.06 -7.96
C ILE A 6 3.79 9.04 -6.81
N PHE A 7 3.60 8.57 -5.58
CA PHE A 7 3.78 9.40 -4.39
C PHE A 7 5.07 8.98 -3.71
N PHE A 8 6.07 9.86 -3.75
CA PHE A 8 7.41 9.63 -3.23
C PHE A 8 7.72 10.66 -2.13
N PRO A 9 7.28 10.41 -0.89
CA PRO A 9 7.71 11.19 0.25
C PRO A 9 9.22 11.01 0.45
N TYR A 10 9.89 12.06 0.91
CA TYR A 10 11.31 11.98 1.21
C TYR A 10 11.59 10.89 2.24
N MET A 11 12.62 10.09 1.97
CA MET A 11 13.08 9.02 2.85
C MET A 11 14.59 9.03 2.96
N GLU A 12 15.06 8.75 4.17
CA GLU A 12 16.46 8.45 4.43
C GLU A 12 16.66 6.94 4.47
N GLY A 13 17.68 6.44 3.78
CA GLY A 13 18.08 5.04 3.85
C GLY A 13 18.53 4.44 2.52
N GLU A 14 19.08 3.23 2.60
CA GLU A 14 19.67 2.54 1.43
C GLU A 14 18.63 1.75 0.60
N ARG A 15 17.49 1.38 1.20
CA ARG A 15 16.43 0.54 0.56
C ARG A 15 15.98 1.11 -0.78
N LEU A 16 15.68 2.41 -0.81
CA LEU A 16 15.05 3.11 -1.93
C LEU A 16 15.95 4.18 -2.56
N LYS A 17 17.26 4.10 -2.31
CA LYS A 17 18.25 5.08 -2.80
C LYS A 17 18.35 5.19 -4.32
N ASP A 18 17.92 4.16 -5.05
CA ASP A 18 17.85 4.16 -6.52
C ASP A 18 16.57 4.80 -7.08
N PHE A 19 15.70 5.29 -6.21
CA PHE A 19 14.44 5.93 -6.57
C PHE A 19 14.49 7.44 -6.27
N PRO A 20 13.82 8.26 -7.09
CA PRO A 20 13.11 7.87 -8.31
C PRO A 20 14.07 7.48 -9.45
N ASN A 21 15.28 8.05 -9.51
CA ASN A 21 16.27 7.76 -10.57
C ASN A 21 17.46 6.93 -10.02
N PRO A 22 17.97 5.94 -10.79
CA PRO A 22 17.60 5.60 -12.17
C PRO A 22 16.41 4.61 -12.28
N ALA A 23 15.84 4.14 -11.18
CA ALA A 23 14.88 3.02 -11.22
C ALA A 23 13.57 3.30 -11.97
N LEU A 24 13.12 4.55 -12.02
CA LEU A 24 11.90 5.00 -12.70
C LEU A 24 12.19 5.79 -14.00
N GLU A 25 13.43 5.77 -14.48
CA GLU A 25 13.76 6.37 -15.78
C GLU A 25 12.91 5.75 -16.91
N GLY A 26 12.41 6.59 -17.81
CA GLY A 26 11.47 6.19 -18.87
C GLY A 26 10.01 6.03 -18.41
N ILE A 27 9.73 6.01 -17.10
CA ILE A 27 8.36 5.97 -16.53
C ILE A 27 7.88 7.39 -16.22
N LEU A 28 8.73 8.22 -15.63
CA LEU A 28 8.36 9.57 -15.18
C LEU A 28 8.05 10.53 -16.34
N GLU A 29 8.57 10.25 -17.53
CA GLU A 29 8.38 11.05 -18.75
C GLU A 29 7.08 10.70 -19.49
N LYS A 30 6.29 9.74 -18.98
CA LYS A 30 5.01 9.37 -19.59
C LYS A 30 3.93 10.38 -19.21
N GLU A 31 3.19 10.86 -20.20
CA GLU A 31 2.13 11.87 -20.04
C GLU A 31 0.99 11.45 -19.09
N ASN A 32 0.81 10.15 -18.87
CA ASN A 32 -0.19 9.59 -17.97
C ASN A 32 0.36 9.20 -16.59
N VAL A 33 1.61 9.57 -16.28
CA VAL A 33 2.25 9.34 -14.98
C VAL A 33 2.41 10.68 -14.28
N PHE A 34 1.94 10.75 -13.03
CA PHE A 34 1.92 11.97 -12.23
C PHE A 34 2.80 11.76 -11.01
N TYR A 35 3.98 12.36 -11.00
CA TYR A 35 4.95 12.22 -9.90
C TYR A 35 4.71 13.30 -8.83
N HIS A 36 4.55 12.86 -7.58
CA HIS A 36 4.35 13.70 -6.40
C HIS A 36 5.53 13.56 -5.45
N ASP A 37 6.28 14.64 -5.25
CA ASP A 37 7.44 14.70 -4.36
C ASP A 37 7.23 15.76 -3.27
N THR A 38 7.84 15.51 -2.12
CA THR A 38 7.94 16.42 -0.96
C THR A 38 9.03 17.47 -1.07
N ARG A 39 10.09 17.25 -1.87
CA ARG A 39 11.35 17.99 -1.73
C ARG A 39 11.56 19.16 -2.68
N TYR A 40 10.87 19.21 -3.81
CA TYR A 40 11.09 20.26 -4.80
C TYR A 40 9.79 20.95 -5.16
N GLU A 41 9.69 22.24 -4.80
CA GLU A 41 8.87 23.16 -5.58
C GLU A 41 9.46 23.18 -7.00
N VAL A 42 8.74 22.55 -7.93
CA VAL A 42 8.90 22.73 -9.37
C VAL A 42 10.20 22.16 -9.97
N MET A 43 10.23 20.84 -10.16
CA MET A 43 10.72 20.33 -11.46
C MET A 43 9.55 20.46 -12.44
N ASP A 44 9.80 20.81 -13.71
CA ASP A 44 8.77 20.76 -14.76
C ASP A 44 8.08 19.38 -14.74
N GLY A 45 6.80 19.35 -14.37
CA GLY A 45 5.99 18.12 -14.32
C GLY A 45 5.85 17.43 -12.96
N ALA A 46 6.47 17.91 -11.86
CA ALA A 46 6.26 17.36 -10.51
C ALA A 46 5.13 18.09 -9.77
N TYR A 47 4.27 17.32 -9.08
CA TYR A 47 3.19 17.83 -8.25
C TYR A 47 3.57 17.82 -6.76
N TYR A 48 3.02 18.75 -6.00
CA TYR A 48 3.32 18.87 -4.57
C TYR A 48 2.69 17.73 -3.76
N LEU A 49 3.49 17.06 -2.90
CA LEU A 49 2.95 16.22 -1.84
C LEU A 49 2.42 17.09 -0.71
N LYS A 50 1.13 16.99 -0.41
CA LYS A 50 0.45 17.77 0.62
C LYS A 50 0.40 16.99 1.93
N LYS A 51 0.88 17.60 3.02
CA LYS A 51 0.74 17.04 4.36
C LYS A 51 -0.75 16.89 4.72
N MET A 52 -1.15 15.71 5.19
CA MET A 52 -2.51 15.48 5.68
C MET A 52 -2.79 16.29 6.97
N PRO A 53 -4.05 16.64 7.25
CA PRO A 53 -4.39 17.29 8.51
C PRO A 53 -4.06 16.40 9.71
N GLU A 54 -3.41 16.93 10.75
CA GLU A 54 -2.97 16.12 11.90
C GLU A 54 -4.14 15.57 12.72
N GLU A 55 -5.30 16.23 12.69
CA GLU A 55 -6.52 15.75 13.35
C GLU A 55 -6.98 14.39 12.79
N LEU A 56 -6.60 14.05 11.56
CA LEU A 56 -6.91 12.76 10.95
C LEU A 56 -6.24 11.60 11.71
N LEU A 57 -5.08 11.86 12.33
CA LEU A 57 -4.40 10.86 13.16
C LEU A 57 -5.30 10.38 14.31
N ALA A 58 -6.06 11.29 14.92
CA ALA A 58 -6.94 11.00 16.05
C ALA A 58 -8.20 10.22 15.64
N GLU A 59 -8.51 10.13 14.34
CA GLU A 59 -9.60 9.28 13.83
C GLU A 59 -9.22 7.80 13.81
N VAL A 60 -7.91 7.48 13.83
CA VAL A 60 -7.38 6.10 13.71
C VAL A 60 -6.64 5.67 14.97
N HIS A 61 -5.75 6.51 15.49
CA HIS A 61 -4.82 6.17 16.55
C HIS A 61 -5.15 6.93 17.85
N THR A 62 -4.82 6.33 19.00
CA THR A 62 -4.97 7.00 20.29
C THR A 62 -4.04 8.19 20.42
N LYS A 63 -4.42 9.16 21.26
CA LYS A 63 -3.59 10.34 21.54
C LYS A 63 -2.21 9.92 22.06
N GLU A 64 -2.17 8.93 22.95
CA GLU A 64 -0.94 8.40 23.55
C GLU A 64 -0.03 7.79 22.49
N MET A 65 -0.58 7.07 21.51
CA MET A 65 0.18 6.55 20.38
C MET A 65 0.76 7.68 19.51
N ILE A 66 -0.06 8.66 19.15
CA ILE A 66 0.36 9.81 18.33
C ILE A 66 1.51 10.57 19.01
N GLU A 67 1.39 10.85 20.30
CA GLU A 67 2.41 11.57 21.07
C GLU A 67 3.72 10.76 21.20
N ARG A 68 3.67 9.42 21.22
CA ARG A 68 4.87 8.59 21.17
C ARG A 68 5.55 8.66 19.80
N VAL A 69 4.79 8.53 18.72
CA VAL A 69 5.34 8.59 17.36
C VAL A 69 5.92 9.98 17.06
N LYS A 70 5.28 11.06 17.51
CA LYS A 70 5.76 12.45 17.35
C LYS A 70 7.13 12.72 17.97
N LYS A 71 7.55 11.92 18.95
CA LYS A 71 8.85 12.07 19.63
C LYS A 71 9.98 11.34 18.92
N LEU A 72 9.68 10.56 17.88
CA LEU A 72 10.68 9.82 17.13
C LEU A 72 11.39 10.74 16.14
N GLU A 73 12.69 10.52 15.94
CA GLU A 73 13.46 11.19 14.89
C GLU A 73 12.87 10.91 13.49
N ALA A 74 12.26 9.74 13.33
CA ALA A 74 11.58 9.29 12.11
C ALA A 74 10.25 10.02 11.81
N PHE A 75 9.73 10.86 12.72
CA PHE A 75 8.36 11.39 12.62
C PHE A 75 8.07 12.11 11.30
N ASP A 76 9.03 12.89 10.78
CA ASP A 76 8.82 13.63 9.53
C ASP A 76 8.58 12.68 8.35
N GLY A 77 9.44 11.67 8.16
CA GLY A 77 9.24 10.69 7.10
C GLY A 77 7.97 9.85 7.31
N VAL A 78 7.59 9.55 8.56
CA VAL A 78 6.35 8.84 8.91
C VAL A 78 5.13 9.65 8.47
N ILE A 79 5.08 10.95 8.79
CA ILE A 79 3.91 11.77 8.47
C ILE A 79 3.77 12.01 6.96
N TRP A 80 4.89 12.14 6.23
CA TRP A 80 4.87 12.26 4.77
C TRP A 80 4.48 10.94 4.08
N SER A 81 4.91 9.79 4.62
CA SER A 81 4.46 8.47 4.15
C SER A 81 2.94 8.35 4.23
N ALA A 82 2.36 8.67 5.39
CA ALA A 82 0.91 8.66 5.57
C ALA A 82 0.19 9.66 4.67
N SER A 83 0.76 10.86 4.50
CA SER A 83 0.20 11.91 3.66
C SER A 83 0.14 11.50 2.18
N GLY A 84 1.13 10.75 1.68
CA GLY A 84 1.13 10.18 0.32
C GLY A 84 -0.09 9.33 0.03
N THR A 85 -0.41 8.39 0.92
CA THR A 85 -1.56 7.49 0.77
C THR A 85 -2.89 8.25 0.88
N VAL A 86 -2.99 9.21 1.81
CA VAL A 86 -4.18 10.07 1.93
C VAL A 86 -4.40 10.90 0.68
N GLN A 87 -3.36 11.59 0.18
CA GLN A 87 -3.46 12.41 -1.03
C GLN A 87 -3.78 11.58 -2.28
N ALA A 88 -3.19 10.38 -2.42
CA ALA A 88 -3.52 9.47 -3.51
C ALA A 88 -5.01 9.11 -3.52
N SER A 89 -5.57 8.78 -2.35
CA SER A 89 -7.00 8.51 -2.17
C SER A 89 -7.86 9.73 -2.54
N GLU A 90 -7.48 10.92 -2.08
CA GLU A 90 -8.19 12.16 -2.45
C GLU A 90 -8.18 12.40 -3.96
N MET A 91 -7.03 12.29 -4.61
CA MET A 91 -6.90 12.53 -6.05
C MET A 91 -7.68 11.51 -6.88
N ILE A 92 -7.80 10.27 -6.40
CA ILE A 92 -8.65 9.26 -7.03
C ILE A 92 -10.13 9.66 -6.94
N PHE A 93 -10.63 10.04 -5.76
CA PHE A 93 -12.04 10.42 -5.59
C PHE A 93 -12.38 11.77 -6.24
N GLU A 94 -11.40 12.66 -6.39
CA GLU A 94 -11.50 13.90 -7.17
C GLU A 94 -11.38 13.65 -8.69
N GLY A 95 -11.13 12.41 -9.13
CA GLY A 95 -11.06 12.04 -10.54
C GLY A 95 -9.82 12.55 -11.27
N LYS A 96 -8.75 12.91 -10.55
CA LYS A 96 -7.49 13.43 -11.10
C LYS A 96 -6.55 12.31 -11.58
N ILE A 97 -6.52 11.21 -10.84
CA ILE A 97 -5.79 9.97 -11.19
C ILE A 97 -6.73 8.78 -11.06
N ASP A 98 -6.39 7.67 -11.69
CA ASP A 98 -7.18 6.43 -11.66
C ASP A 98 -6.65 5.44 -10.62
N ASN A 99 -5.33 5.40 -10.44
CA ASN A 99 -4.64 4.53 -9.48
C ASN A 99 -3.31 5.17 -9.02
N ALA A 100 -2.67 4.55 -8.02
CA ALA A 100 -1.40 5.06 -7.50
C ALA A 100 -0.45 3.97 -7.00
N PHE A 101 0.84 4.30 -7.00
CA PHE A 101 1.87 3.65 -6.20
C PHE A 101 2.41 4.66 -5.18
N VAL A 102 2.38 4.29 -3.90
CA VAL A 102 2.86 5.12 -2.80
C VAL A 102 4.10 4.47 -2.21
N PHE A 103 5.23 5.15 -2.32
CA PHE A 103 6.44 4.79 -1.62
C PHE A 103 6.25 5.23 -0.17
N THR A 104 6.03 4.29 0.74
CA THR A 104 6.11 4.58 2.17
C THR A 104 7.54 4.28 2.64
N GLY A 105 8.10 5.17 3.48
CA GLY A 105 9.40 4.93 4.12
C GLY A 105 9.32 4.04 5.35
N TYR A 106 8.09 3.79 5.78
CA TYR A 106 7.73 3.09 6.99
C TYR A 106 6.57 2.16 6.64
N GLY A 107 6.49 1.02 7.32
CA GLY A 107 5.38 0.10 7.08
C GLY A 107 4.05 0.67 7.61
N ASP A 108 2.96 0.08 7.17
CA ASP A 108 1.60 0.46 7.59
C ASP A 108 0.99 -0.57 8.53
N HIS A 109 1.11 -1.85 8.17
CA HIS A 109 0.17 -2.87 8.62
C HIS A 109 0.34 -3.37 10.07
N HIS A 110 1.44 -3.02 10.75
CA HIS A 110 1.67 -3.29 12.18
C HIS A 110 1.29 -2.10 13.09
N ALA A 111 0.82 -0.98 12.53
CA ALA A 111 0.33 0.15 13.32
C ALA A 111 -1.16 -0.05 13.64
N GLY A 112 -1.46 -0.41 14.89
CA GLY A 112 -2.82 -0.60 15.40
C GLY A 112 -3.39 0.66 16.03
N LYS A 113 -4.44 0.52 16.85
CA LYS A 113 -5.08 1.68 17.48
C LYS A 113 -4.22 2.37 18.52
N ASP A 114 -3.51 1.60 19.37
CA ASP A 114 -2.70 2.12 20.47
C ASP A 114 -1.27 1.58 20.51
N PHE A 115 -0.86 0.84 19.47
CA PHE A 115 0.45 0.22 19.36
C PHE A 115 1.03 0.37 17.95
N TYR A 116 2.34 0.23 17.86
CA TYR A 116 3.09 0.21 16.60
C TYR A 116 4.33 -0.67 16.75
N GLY A 117 4.84 -1.19 15.65
CA GLY A 117 5.96 -2.14 15.63
C GLY A 117 6.41 -2.48 14.21
N GLY A 118 7.47 -3.27 14.07
CA GLY A 118 7.92 -3.78 12.76
C GLY A 118 8.29 -2.69 11.74
N GLY A 119 8.73 -1.52 12.19
CA GLY A 119 8.99 -0.37 11.30
C GLY A 119 7.72 0.34 10.80
N CYS A 120 6.55 -0.02 11.31
CA CYS A 120 5.29 0.69 11.11
C CYS A 120 5.02 1.64 12.27
N TYR A 121 4.43 2.80 11.99
CA TYR A 121 4.18 3.84 12.99
C TYR A 121 2.75 4.40 12.93
N PHE A 122 2.26 4.69 11.73
CA PHE A 122 0.85 5.00 11.45
C PHE A 122 0.34 4.11 10.33
N ASN A 123 -0.96 3.84 10.31
CA ASN A 123 -1.58 3.02 9.28
C ASN A 123 -2.14 3.93 8.17
N SER A 124 -1.36 4.12 7.10
CA SER A 124 -1.68 5.09 6.05
C SER A 124 -2.95 4.72 5.28
N ALA A 125 -3.20 3.43 5.03
CA ALA A 125 -4.46 2.95 4.46
C ALA A 125 -5.66 3.30 5.35
N ALA A 126 -5.56 3.11 6.67
CA ALA A 126 -6.63 3.46 7.60
C ALA A 126 -6.92 4.96 7.67
N LEU A 127 -5.86 5.79 7.64
CA LEU A 127 -5.99 7.25 7.57
C LEU A 127 -6.66 7.68 6.26
N ALA A 128 -6.29 7.06 5.13
CA ALA A 128 -6.92 7.33 3.84
C ALA A 128 -8.40 6.92 3.81
N ILE A 129 -8.77 5.82 4.47
CA ILE A 129 -10.15 5.36 4.63
C ILE A 129 -10.96 6.35 5.49
N ALA A 130 -10.42 6.77 6.63
CA ALA A 130 -11.06 7.76 7.50
C ALA A 130 -11.33 9.08 6.76
N ASN A 131 -10.31 9.59 6.04
CA ASN A 131 -10.46 10.80 5.24
C ASN A 131 -11.50 10.63 4.12
N ALA A 132 -11.48 9.48 3.42
CA ALA A 132 -12.41 9.23 2.33
C ALA A 132 -13.87 9.11 2.80
N ARG A 133 -14.10 8.48 3.96
CA ARG A 133 -15.41 8.45 4.61
C ARG A 133 -15.90 9.86 4.94
N ARG A 134 -15.05 10.65 5.60
CA ARG A 134 -15.38 12.00 6.06
C ARG A 134 -15.63 12.98 4.91
N LYS A 135 -14.77 12.99 3.88
CA LYS A 135 -14.77 14.00 2.80
C LYS A 135 -15.67 13.61 1.63
N TYR A 136 -15.78 12.32 1.31
CA TYR A 136 -16.46 11.85 0.10
C TYR A 136 -17.63 10.88 0.39
N GLY A 137 -17.88 10.52 1.65
CA GLY A 137 -18.99 9.61 2.01
C GLY A 137 -18.80 8.18 1.53
N ILE A 138 -17.58 7.79 1.18
CA ILE A 138 -17.23 6.45 0.67
C ILE A 138 -17.32 5.46 1.81
N LYS A 139 -17.94 4.31 1.57
CA LYS A 139 -18.20 3.33 2.65
C LYS A 139 -17.32 2.11 2.50
N ARG A 140 -17.33 1.48 1.31
CA ARG A 140 -16.75 0.14 1.13
C ARG A 140 -15.33 0.21 0.61
N PHE A 141 -14.42 -0.43 1.34
CA PHE A 141 -13.00 -0.52 0.97
C PHE A 141 -12.54 -1.98 1.01
N ALA A 142 -11.49 -2.28 0.26
CA ALA A 142 -10.75 -3.53 0.43
C ALA A 142 -9.27 -3.22 0.68
N ILE A 143 -8.66 -3.92 1.63
CA ILE A 143 -7.23 -3.94 1.88
C ILE A 143 -6.76 -5.36 1.62
N VAL A 144 -5.87 -5.53 0.66
CA VAL A 144 -5.25 -6.82 0.34
C VAL A 144 -3.79 -6.74 0.74
N ASP A 145 -3.35 -7.61 1.63
CA ASP A 145 -2.01 -7.56 2.21
C ASP A 145 -1.22 -8.80 1.85
N THR A 146 -0.20 -8.60 1.01
CA THR A 146 0.69 -9.65 0.53
C THR A 146 2.05 -9.61 1.20
N ASP A 147 2.25 -8.74 2.20
CA ASP A 147 3.38 -8.84 3.11
C ASP A 147 3.28 -10.16 3.89
N PRO A 148 4.34 -10.98 3.97
CA PRO A 148 4.28 -12.29 4.62
C PRO A 148 4.09 -12.20 6.14
N HIS A 149 4.33 -11.02 6.74
CA HIS A 149 4.07 -10.79 8.17
C HIS A 149 2.58 -10.51 8.39
N HIS A 150 2.05 -11.01 9.51
CA HIS A 150 0.67 -10.74 9.84
C HIS A 150 0.48 -9.25 10.15
N GLY A 151 -0.37 -8.56 9.39
CA GLY A 151 -0.70 -7.16 9.62
C GLY A 151 -1.68 -6.99 10.79
N ASP A 152 -1.17 -7.20 12.00
CA ASP A 152 -1.87 -7.11 13.29
C ASP A 152 -2.47 -5.74 13.56
N GLY A 153 -1.81 -4.67 13.11
CA GLY A 153 -2.32 -3.30 13.20
C GLY A 153 -3.56 -3.08 12.33
N THR A 154 -3.50 -3.48 11.06
CA THR A 154 -4.66 -3.41 10.16
C THR A 154 -5.80 -4.30 10.68
N TRP A 155 -5.48 -5.49 11.20
CA TRP A 155 -6.47 -6.38 11.81
C TRP A 155 -7.15 -5.72 13.01
N ASP A 156 -6.38 -5.18 13.96
CA ASP A 156 -6.89 -4.50 15.15
C ASP A 156 -7.85 -3.35 14.81
N LEU A 157 -7.46 -2.51 13.85
CA LEU A 157 -8.22 -1.32 13.45
C LEU A 157 -9.57 -1.66 12.82
N PHE A 158 -9.65 -2.75 12.05
CA PHE A 158 -10.82 -3.03 11.24
C PHE A 158 -11.64 -4.24 11.68
N LYS A 159 -11.21 -5.06 12.65
CA LYS A 159 -11.86 -6.35 13.00
C LYS A 159 -13.38 -6.32 13.20
N GLU A 160 -13.96 -5.17 13.57
CA GLU A 160 -15.42 -4.99 13.73
C GLU A 160 -16.07 -4.17 12.60
N ASP A 161 -15.29 -3.61 11.69
CA ASP A 161 -15.76 -2.79 10.57
C ASP A 161 -16.16 -3.67 9.37
N GLN A 162 -17.46 -3.82 9.15
CA GLN A 162 -18.00 -4.64 8.05
C GLN A 162 -17.86 -3.99 6.67
N ASP A 163 -17.68 -2.67 6.59
CA ASP A 163 -17.54 -1.98 5.31
C ASP A 163 -16.10 -2.10 4.75
N VAL A 164 -15.15 -2.55 5.56
CA VAL A 164 -13.77 -2.81 5.13
C VAL A 164 -13.54 -4.32 4.99
N LEU A 165 -13.26 -4.78 3.77
CA LEU A 165 -12.69 -6.11 3.56
C LEU A 165 -11.19 -6.06 3.81
N TYR A 166 -10.66 -6.94 4.64
CA TYR A 166 -9.23 -7.14 4.82
C TYR A 166 -8.87 -8.59 4.54
N ILE A 167 -7.93 -8.82 3.65
CA ILE A 167 -7.39 -10.14 3.33
C ILE A 167 -5.89 -10.10 3.60
N CYS A 168 -5.45 -10.86 4.59
CA CYS A 168 -4.05 -10.94 5.03
C CYS A 168 -3.47 -12.28 4.58
N PHE A 169 -2.44 -12.26 3.73
CA PHE A 169 -1.73 -13.47 3.29
C PHE A 169 -0.42 -13.63 4.07
N CYS A 170 -0.44 -14.32 5.22
CA CYS A 170 0.71 -14.36 6.12
C CYS A 170 1.09 -15.76 6.63
N VAL A 171 2.36 -15.92 7.04
CA VAL A 171 2.92 -17.21 7.51
C VAL A 171 2.44 -17.65 8.89
N ARG A 172 1.83 -16.74 9.65
CA ARG A 172 1.38 -16.96 11.03
C ARG A 172 -0.10 -16.65 11.20
N ALA A 173 -0.88 -16.89 10.14
CA ALA A 173 -2.32 -16.76 10.19
C ALA A 173 -2.88 -17.60 11.36
N ASN A 174 -3.59 -16.95 12.26
CA ASN A 174 -4.14 -17.55 13.47
C ASN A 174 -5.43 -16.84 13.94
N GLU A 175 -5.94 -15.91 13.14
CA GLU A 175 -7.17 -15.20 13.43
C GLU A 175 -8.40 -15.94 12.88
N THR A 176 -9.55 -15.74 13.51
CA THR A 176 -10.81 -16.31 13.02
C THR A 176 -11.42 -15.43 11.93
N ASN A 177 -11.64 -15.98 10.75
CA ASN A 177 -12.30 -15.26 9.66
C ASN A 177 -13.73 -14.85 10.04
N ARG A 178 -14.00 -13.55 10.05
CA ARG A 178 -15.30 -12.95 10.40
C ARG A 178 -15.37 -11.49 9.94
N ASN A 179 -16.56 -10.94 9.78
CA ASN A 179 -16.76 -9.50 9.50
C ASN A 179 -15.88 -8.95 8.35
N ASN A 180 -15.82 -9.69 7.24
CA ASN A 180 -14.96 -9.35 6.09
C ASN A 180 -13.47 -9.27 6.43
N LYS A 181 -13.00 -10.03 7.42
CA LYS A 181 -11.59 -10.24 7.73
C LYS A 181 -11.22 -11.67 7.43
N ILE A 182 -10.22 -11.83 6.58
CA ILE A 182 -9.79 -13.11 6.06
C ILE A 182 -8.30 -13.24 6.32
N ASP A 183 -7.94 -14.16 7.21
CA ASP A 183 -6.56 -14.51 7.53
C ASP A 183 -6.19 -15.77 6.76
N VAL A 184 -5.42 -15.59 5.69
CA VAL A 184 -5.02 -16.66 4.78
C VAL A 184 -3.66 -17.17 5.19
N SER A 185 -3.61 -18.44 5.60
CA SER A 185 -2.36 -19.10 5.98
C SER A 185 -1.48 -19.35 4.76
N ILE A 186 -0.28 -18.79 4.79
CA ILE A 186 0.75 -18.96 3.76
C ILE A 186 1.85 -19.90 4.29
N PRO A 187 1.98 -21.12 3.74
CA PRO A 187 3.10 -21.99 4.07
C PRO A 187 4.46 -21.36 3.75
N TRP A 188 5.47 -21.71 4.54
CA TRP A 188 6.87 -21.46 4.17
C TRP A 188 7.26 -22.26 2.93
N LYS A 189 8.13 -21.70 2.10
CA LYS A 189 8.74 -22.35 0.91
C LYS A 189 7.73 -22.74 -0.17
N LEU A 190 6.83 -21.82 -0.52
CA LEU A 190 5.92 -21.93 -1.66
C LEU A 190 6.61 -21.58 -2.97
N SER A 191 6.22 -22.25 -4.06
CA SER A 191 6.49 -21.75 -5.40
C SER A 191 5.60 -20.54 -5.72
N SER A 192 6.06 -19.66 -6.61
CA SER A 192 5.21 -18.55 -7.11
C SER A 192 3.92 -19.03 -7.76
N LYS A 193 3.86 -20.25 -8.29
CA LYS A 193 2.63 -20.79 -8.88
C LYS A 193 1.59 -21.08 -7.79
N GLU A 194 2.00 -21.74 -6.71
CA GLU A 194 1.14 -22.07 -5.58
C GLU A 194 0.66 -20.81 -4.87
N TYR A 195 1.57 -19.85 -4.60
CA TYR A 195 1.19 -18.57 -4.00
C TYR A 195 0.16 -17.82 -4.83
N LEU A 196 0.32 -17.77 -6.16
CA LEU A 196 -0.66 -17.15 -7.04
C LEU A 196 -2.02 -17.88 -7.02
N MET A 197 -2.04 -19.21 -6.88
CA MET A 197 -3.30 -19.96 -6.76
C MET A 197 -4.04 -19.62 -5.46
N ILE A 198 -3.31 -19.46 -4.35
CA ILE A 198 -3.88 -19.04 -3.07
C ILE A 198 -4.43 -17.62 -3.16
N VAL A 199 -3.68 -16.67 -3.74
CA VAL A 199 -4.20 -15.30 -3.92
C VAL A 199 -5.41 -15.27 -4.86
N GLU A 200 -5.41 -16.08 -5.92
CA GLU A 200 -6.53 -16.19 -6.86
C GLU A 200 -7.83 -16.69 -6.21
N SER A 201 -7.75 -17.57 -5.20
CA SER A 201 -8.96 -18.08 -4.52
C SER A 201 -9.72 -16.98 -3.78
N GLU A 202 -9.05 -15.90 -3.38
CA GLU A 202 -9.66 -14.80 -2.63
C GLU A 202 -10.10 -13.62 -3.51
N LEU A 203 -9.77 -13.63 -4.81
CA LEU A 203 -10.18 -12.53 -5.69
C LEU A 203 -11.70 -12.48 -5.89
N SER A 204 -12.43 -13.60 -5.74
CA SER A 204 -13.90 -13.58 -5.73
C SER A 204 -14.43 -12.84 -4.52
N THR A 205 -13.80 -12.97 -3.35
CA THR A 205 -14.22 -12.26 -2.13
C THR A 205 -14.15 -10.74 -2.32
N ILE A 206 -13.10 -10.24 -2.98
CA ILE A 206 -12.99 -8.82 -3.33
C ILE A 206 -14.13 -8.40 -4.28
N ARG A 207 -14.48 -9.28 -5.23
CA ARG A 207 -15.59 -9.00 -6.16
C ARG A 207 -16.94 -8.95 -5.46
N ASP A 208 -17.20 -9.88 -4.56
CA ASP A 208 -18.46 -9.95 -3.84
C ASP A 208 -18.65 -8.75 -2.90
N HIS A 209 -17.55 -8.26 -2.31
CA HIS A 209 -17.56 -7.08 -1.43
C HIS A 209 -17.85 -5.76 -2.17
N GLN A 210 -17.61 -5.69 -3.49
CA GLN A 210 -17.81 -4.49 -4.31
C GLN A 210 -17.20 -3.21 -3.69
N PRO A 211 -15.89 -3.19 -3.40
CA PRO A 211 -15.22 -2.03 -2.82
C PRO A 211 -15.24 -0.84 -3.77
N GLU A 212 -15.18 0.36 -3.22
CA GLU A 212 -15.09 1.61 -3.97
C GLU A 212 -13.63 2.04 -4.20
N LEU A 213 -12.70 1.50 -3.39
CA LEU A 213 -11.26 1.66 -3.51
C LEU A 213 -10.57 0.43 -2.92
N ILE A 214 -9.54 -0.05 -3.60
CA ILE A 214 -8.69 -1.15 -3.14
C ILE A 214 -7.34 -0.58 -2.72
N PHE A 215 -6.87 -0.95 -1.53
CA PHE A 215 -5.49 -0.80 -1.10
C PHE A 215 -4.80 -2.15 -1.24
N TRP A 216 -3.63 -2.16 -1.85
CA TRP A 216 -2.73 -3.31 -1.85
C TRP A 216 -1.52 -2.97 -1.00
N ASN A 217 -1.44 -3.55 0.20
CA ASN A 217 -0.24 -3.52 1.03
C ASN A 217 0.78 -4.46 0.38
N PHE A 218 1.76 -3.84 -0.27
CA PHE A 218 2.75 -4.51 -1.10
C PHE A 218 4.07 -4.64 -0.32
N GLY A 219 4.20 -5.74 0.42
CA GLY A 219 5.48 -6.22 0.92
C GLY A 219 6.20 -7.10 -0.11
N TYR A 220 7.47 -6.82 -0.40
CA TYR A 220 8.30 -7.67 -1.26
C TYR A 220 9.31 -8.53 -0.48
N ASP A 221 9.29 -8.46 0.84
CA ASP A 221 10.05 -9.28 1.78
C ASP A 221 9.70 -10.77 1.79
N GLY A 222 8.56 -11.17 1.22
CA GLY A 222 8.27 -12.59 0.96
C GLY A 222 9.11 -13.21 -0.17
N THR A 223 9.88 -12.40 -0.91
CA THR A 223 10.68 -12.85 -2.04
C THR A 223 11.84 -13.74 -1.62
N GLN A 224 12.26 -14.65 -2.49
CA GLN A 224 13.51 -15.40 -2.35
C GLN A 224 14.67 -14.49 -1.95
N ASP A 225 15.40 -14.90 -0.91
CA ASP A 225 16.54 -14.22 -0.30
C ASP A 225 16.21 -12.99 0.58
N GLU A 226 14.95 -12.60 0.75
CA GLU A 226 14.55 -11.55 1.70
C GLU A 226 14.39 -12.06 3.14
N TYR A 227 14.21 -11.14 4.10
CA TYR A 227 14.08 -11.50 5.51
C TYR A 227 12.77 -12.24 5.86
N GLY A 228 11.73 -12.09 5.04
CA GLY A 228 10.44 -12.78 5.18
C GLY A 228 10.24 -13.90 4.18
N ASP A 229 11.32 -14.42 3.57
CA ASP A 229 11.30 -15.31 2.41
C ASP A 229 10.33 -16.50 2.56
N ILE A 230 9.20 -16.42 1.85
CA ILE A 230 8.21 -17.49 1.73
C ILE A 230 8.42 -18.35 0.48
N GLY A 231 9.46 -18.07 -0.33
CA GLY A 231 9.86 -18.84 -1.50
C GLY A 231 9.44 -18.25 -2.85
N ILE A 232 8.72 -17.12 -2.88
CA ILE A 232 8.23 -16.55 -4.14
C ILE A 232 9.34 -15.84 -4.92
N SER A 233 9.39 -16.03 -6.23
CA SER A 233 10.28 -15.26 -7.10
C SER A 233 9.86 -13.80 -7.21
N LYS A 234 10.82 -12.91 -7.47
CA LYS A 234 10.55 -11.47 -7.76
C LYS A 234 9.56 -11.24 -8.92
N GLY A 235 9.45 -12.18 -9.86
CA GLY A 235 8.50 -12.12 -10.97
C GLY A 235 7.04 -12.40 -10.55
N CYS A 236 6.81 -12.92 -9.34
CA CYS A 236 5.48 -13.13 -8.78
C CYS A 236 4.73 -11.80 -8.61
N HIS A 237 5.42 -10.76 -8.12
CA HIS A 237 4.84 -9.45 -7.83
C HIS A 237 4.20 -8.77 -9.03
N GLN A 238 4.81 -8.87 -10.22
CA GLN A 238 4.21 -8.35 -11.45
C GLN A 238 2.92 -9.12 -11.83
N LYS A 239 2.87 -10.43 -11.54
CA LYS A 239 1.68 -11.25 -11.79
C LYS A 239 0.55 -10.94 -10.81
N LEU A 240 0.86 -10.57 -9.57
CA LEU A 240 -0.09 -10.06 -8.57
C LEU A 240 -0.64 -8.69 -9.00
N ALA A 241 0.22 -7.76 -9.40
CA ALA A 241 -0.19 -6.44 -9.89
C ALA A 241 -1.20 -6.54 -11.04
N LYS A 242 -0.97 -7.43 -12.01
CA LYS A 242 -1.92 -7.69 -13.10
C LYS A 242 -3.29 -8.18 -12.61
N ARG A 243 -3.32 -9.04 -11.59
CA ARG A 243 -4.56 -9.59 -11.01
C ARG A 243 -5.33 -8.53 -10.24
N PHE A 244 -4.67 -7.82 -9.32
CA PHE A 244 -5.30 -6.79 -8.52
C PHE A 244 -5.77 -5.62 -9.37
N LYS A 245 -4.97 -5.19 -10.37
CA LYS A 245 -5.43 -4.19 -11.35
C LYS A 245 -6.67 -4.65 -12.09
N LYS A 246 -6.71 -5.89 -12.58
CA LYS A 246 -7.88 -6.45 -13.27
C LYS A 246 -9.13 -6.42 -12.38
N VAL A 247 -9.01 -6.88 -11.12
CA VAL A 247 -10.11 -6.83 -10.16
C VAL A 247 -10.56 -5.39 -9.90
N ALA A 248 -9.61 -4.46 -9.71
CA ALA A 248 -9.92 -3.06 -9.52
C ALA A 248 -10.67 -2.46 -10.72
N ASP A 249 -10.24 -2.78 -11.95
CA ASP A 249 -10.91 -2.37 -13.19
C ASP A 249 -12.36 -2.90 -13.25
N GLU A 250 -12.60 -4.13 -12.77
CA GLU A 250 -13.93 -4.77 -12.74
C GLU A 250 -14.88 -4.13 -11.71
N VAL A 251 -14.42 -3.83 -10.49
CA VAL A 251 -15.33 -3.54 -9.37
C VAL A 251 -15.28 -2.11 -8.85
N CYS A 252 -14.16 -1.41 -9.05
CA CYS A 252 -13.98 -0.06 -8.52
C CYS A 252 -13.49 0.94 -9.58
N ARG A 253 -13.70 0.66 -10.88
CA ARG A 253 -13.29 1.55 -12.01
C ARG A 253 -11.77 1.78 -12.10
N GLY A 254 -10.99 0.81 -11.63
CA GLY A 254 -9.53 0.85 -11.62
C GLY A 254 -8.92 1.56 -10.42
N ARG A 255 -9.74 1.93 -9.42
CA ARG A 255 -9.30 2.61 -8.18
C ARG A 255 -8.50 1.67 -7.29
N LEU A 256 -7.18 1.70 -7.46
CA LEU A 256 -6.22 0.88 -6.74
C LEU A 256 -5.06 1.75 -6.23
N ILE A 257 -4.74 1.66 -4.94
CA ILE A 257 -3.53 2.25 -4.36
C ILE A 257 -2.63 1.11 -3.91
N THR A 258 -1.46 0.99 -4.54
CA THR A 258 -0.41 0.10 -4.06
C THR A 258 0.42 0.85 -3.03
N VAL A 259 0.40 0.39 -1.79
CA VAL A 259 1.14 0.97 -0.67
C VAL A 259 2.35 0.09 -0.41
N LEU A 260 3.56 0.63 -0.54
CA LEU A 260 4.77 -0.14 -0.23
C LEU A 260 4.74 -0.56 1.26
N CYS A 261 5.18 -1.77 1.58
CA CYS A 261 5.27 -2.25 2.97
C CYS A 261 6.67 -2.81 3.23
N GLY A 262 6.81 -4.09 3.60
CA GLY A 262 8.07 -4.76 3.84
C GLY A 262 8.97 -4.95 2.61
N GLY A 263 10.22 -5.32 2.88
CA GLY A 263 11.27 -5.58 1.90
C GLY A 263 12.53 -4.73 2.15
N HIS A 264 13.72 -5.32 2.01
CA HIS A 264 14.98 -4.63 2.33
C HIS A 264 15.91 -4.52 1.13
N GLN A 265 16.01 -5.55 0.30
CA GLN A 265 16.99 -5.64 -0.75
C GLN A 265 16.69 -4.66 -1.90
N ARG A 266 17.59 -3.69 -2.07
CA ARG A 266 17.58 -2.69 -3.15
C ARG A 266 17.45 -3.31 -4.54
N LYS A 267 18.15 -4.42 -4.83
CA LYS A 267 18.09 -5.11 -6.14
C LYS A 267 16.73 -5.72 -6.44
N ILE A 268 15.98 -6.13 -5.42
CA ILE A 268 14.62 -6.64 -5.59
C ILE A 268 13.68 -5.46 -5.81
N ALA A 269 13.78 -4.41 -4.99
CA ALA A 269 12.98 -3.19 -5.11
C ALA A 269 13.04 -2.60 -6.53
N THR A 270 14.25 -2.38 -7.07
CA THR A 270 14.47 -1.83 -8.42
C THR A 270 14.02 -2.77 -9.55
N TYR A 271 13.86 -4.06 -9.27
CA TYR A 271 13.26 -4.98 -10.22
C TYR A 271 11.73 -4.93 -10.18
N VAL A 272 11.13 -4.98 -8.98
CA VAL A 272 9.70 -5.21 -8.82
C VAL A 272 8.87 -3.94 -8.96
N ILE A 273 9.30 -2.83 -8.34
CA ILE A 273 8.50 -1.60 -8.25
C ILE A 273 8.25 -0.98 -9.63
N PRO A 274 9.26 -0.79 -10.51
CA PRO A 274 9.02 -0.22 -11.84
C PRO A 274 8.06 -1.07 -12.68
N ARG A 275 8.08 -2.40 -12.53
CA ARG A 275 7.19 -3.33 -13.24
C ARG A 275 5.74 -3.25 -12.75
N ILE A 276 5.54 -2.99 -11.45
CA ILE A 276 4.22 -2.74 -10.88
C ILE A 276 3.68 -1.40 -11.40
N ILE A 277 4.47 -0.33 -11.34
CA ILE A 277 4.06 0.99 -11.82
C ILE A 277 3.72 0.96 -13.32
N ARG A 278 4.56 0.30 -14.14
CA ARG A 278 4.28 0.04 -15.56
C ARG A 278 2.93 -0.66 -15.77
N CYS A 279 2.64 -1.68 -14.96
CA CYS A 279 1.36 -2.37 -14.97
C CYS A 279 0.19 -1.45 -14.62
N LEU A 280 0.34 -0.58 -13.60
CA LEU A 280 -0.70 0.35 -13.17
C LEU A 280 -1.02 1.39 -14.26
N ALA A 281 0.00 1.90 -14.94
CA ALA A 281 -0.11 2.94 -15.97
C ALA A 281 -0.47 2.43 -17.38
N ASP A 282 -0.56 1.11 -17.58
CA ASP A 282 -0.68 0.49 -18.92
C ASP A 282 0.45 0.89 -19.88
N ILE A 283 1.70 0.95 -19.39
CA ILE A 283 2.89 1.26 -20.19
C ILE A 283 3.84 0.05 -20.14
N GLU A 284 4.12 -0.57 -21.28
CA GLU A 284 5.09 -1.67 -21.38
C GLU A 284 6.53 -1.13 -21.33
#